data_AF-A0A554KRM3-F1
#
_entry.id   AF-A0A554KRM3-F1
#
_cell.length_a   1.000
_cell.length_b   1.000
_cell.length_c   1.000
_cell.angle_alpha   90.00
_cell.angle_beta   90.00
_cell.angle_gamma   90.00
#
_symmetry.space_group_name_H-M   'P 1'
#
loop_
_entity.id
_entity.type
_entity.pdbx_description
1 polymer ?
#
loop_
_entity_poly.entity_id
_entity_poly.type
_entity_poly.pdbx_seq_one_letter_code
_entity_poly.pdbx_strand_id
1 'polypeptide(L)' 'MLGLWHLVWAVLVATGGASILMDFVFRVHFIEPPYAIMEFELGSAILLVGLTTLGGYVLGWVLGAIWNRVYKA' A
#
# COMPACT_ATOMS: atom_id res chain seq x y z
N MET A 1 -3.24 -4.17 -7.99
CA MET A 1 -3.03 -4.79 -6.66
C MET A 1 -2.52 -3.77 -5.65
N LEU A 2 -1.36 -3.13 -5.89
CA LEU A 2 -0.80 -2.13 -4.97
C LEU A 2 -1.77 -0.98 -4.64
N GLY A 3 -2.32 -0.29 -5.63
CA GLY A 3 -3.29 0.80 -5.37
C GLY A 3 -4.51 0.39 -4.55
N LEU A 4 -5.09 -0.79 -4.83
CA LEU A 4 -6.26 -1.30 -4.10
C LEU A 4 -5.91 -1.63 -2.64
N TRP A 5 -4.73 -2.21 -2.38
CA TRP A 5 -4.26 -2.44 -1.03
C TRP A 5 -4.16 -1.13 -0.23
N HIS A 6 -3.62 -0.08 -0.85
CA HIS A 6 -3.51 1.23 -0.21
C HIS A 6 -4.86 1.95 -0.07
N LEU A 7 -5.83 1.65 -0.94
CA LEU A 7 -7.20 2.12 -0.76
C LEU A 7 -7.84 1.49 0.48
N VAL A 8 -7.66 0.18 0.69
CA VAL A 8 -8.11 -0.49 1.92
C VAL A 8 -7.44 0.13 3.15
N TRP A 9 -6.14 0.39 3.09
CA TRP A 9 -5.43 1.11 4.15
C TRP A 9 -6.06 2.50 4.43
N ALA A 10 -6.33 3.29 3.39
CA ALA A 10 -6.97 4.60 3.55
C ALA A 10 -8.35 4.51 4.22
N VAL A 11 -9.15 3.49 3.87
CA VAL A 11 -10.45 3.21 4.51
C VAL A 11 -10.28 2.84 5.98
N LEU A 12 -9.25 2.06 6.34
CA LEU A 12 -8.95 1.73 7.73
C LEU A 12 -8.55 2.97 8.54
N VAL A 13 -7.78 3.89 7.95
CA VAL A 13 -7.44 5.16 8.61
C VAL A 13 -8.70 6.01 8.80
N ALA A 14 -9.55 6.13 7.77
CA ALA A 14 -10.80 6.89 7.84
C ALA A 14 -11.80 6.35 8.88
N THR A 15 -11.80 5.04 9.13
CA THR A 15 -12.70 4.38 10.09
C THR A 15 -12.06 4.16 11.47
N GLY A 16 -10.80 4.55 11.67
CA GLY A 16 -10.06 4.34 12.92
C GLY A 16 -9.56 2.90 13.16
N GLY A 17 -9.77 1.98 12.20
CA GLY A 17 -9.31 0.60 12.30
C GLY A 17 -7.82 0.39 12.05
N ALA A 18 -7.13 1.39 11.52
CA ALA A 18 -5.71 1.27 11.16
C ALA A 18 -4.80 1.01 12.37
N SER A 19 -5.08 1.61 13.53
CA SER A 19 -4.30 1.41 14.76
C SER A 19 -4.41 -0.03 15.25
N ILE A 20 -5.63 -0.57 15.30
CA ILE A 20 -5.90 -1.96 15.70
C ILE A 20 -5.10 -2.94 14.84
N LEU A 21 -5.10 -2.73 13.52
CA LEU A 21 -4.34 -3.57 12.59
C LEU A 21 -2.83 -3.46 12.84
N MET A 22 -2.29 -2.25 12.96
CA MET A 22 -0.85 -2.05 13.14
C MET A 22 -0.36 -2.54 14.50
N ASP A 23 -1.14 -2.35 15.57
CA ASP A 23 -0.84 -2.86 16.90
C ASP A 23 -0.76 -4.40 16.88
N PHE A 24 -1.69 -5.06 16.17
CA PHE A 24 -1.62 -6.50 15.95
C PHE A 24 -0.35 -6.90 15.19
N VAL A 25 -0.08 -6.26 14.04
CA VAL A 25 1.08 -6.56 13.19
C VAL A 25 2.38 -6.38 13.97
N PHE A 26 2.55 -5.28 14.69
CA PHE A 26 3.76 -5.04 15.46
C PHE A 26 3.92 -6.00 16.64
N ARG A 27 2.83 -6.30 17.34
CA ARG A 27 2.85 -7.27 18.44
C ARG A 27 3.30 -8.65 17.99
N VAL A 28 2.81 -9.17 16.87
CA VAL A 28 3.22 -10.50 16.38
C VAL A 28 4.67 -10.54 15.87
N HIS A 29 5.27 -9.36 15.64
CA HIS A 29 6.69 -9.22 15.30
C HIS A 29 7.56 -8.85 16.51
N PHE A 30 7.00 -8.77 17.73
CA PHE A 30 7.71 -8.35 18.95
C PHE A 30 8.34 -6.95 18.84
N ILE A 31 7.68 -6.03 18.12
CA ILE A 31 8.13 -4.65 17.90
C ILE A 31 7.25 -3.70 18.71
N GLU A 32 7.86 -2.74 19.40
CA GLU A 32 7.15 -1.57 19.94
C GLU A 32 7.06 -0.48 18.86
N PRO A 33 5.86 0.06 18.54
CA PRO A 33 5.72 1.05 17.47
C PRO A 33 6.44 2.37 17.85
N PRO A 34 7.42 2.85 17.05
CA PRO A 34 8.09 4.12 17.32
C PRO A 34 7.33 5.33 16.73
N TYR A 35 6.05 5.17 16.39
CA TYR A 35 5.24 6.17 15.71
C TYR A 35 3.74 5.98 15.99
N ALA A 36 2.96 7.01 15.68
CA ALA A 36 1.50 6.97 15.71
C ALA A 36 0.92 7.08 14.30
N ILE A 37 -0.27 6.51 14.08
CA ILE A 37 -1.03 6.70 12.86
C ILE A 37 -1.74 8.06 12.94
N MET A 38 -1.52 8.91 11.93
CA MET A 38 -2.17 10.21 11.84
C MET A 38 -3.64 10.09 11.43
N GLU A 39 -4.41 11.16 11.69
CA GLU A 39 -5.80 11.26 11.24
C GLU A 39 -5.91 11.19 9.72
N PHE A 40 -7.08 10.76 9.24
CA PHE A 40 -7.36 10.69 7.82
C PHE A 40 -7.33 12.08 7.18
N GLU A 41 -6.55 12.20 6.12
CA GLU A 41 -6.47 13.41 5.29
C GLU A 41 -6.64 13.00 3.82
N LEU A 42 -7.62 13.61 3.15
CA LEU A 42 -8.08 13.17 1.83
C LEU A 42 -6.99 13.33 0.76
N GLY A 43 -6.20 14.41 0.80
CA GLY A 43 -5.08 14.64 -0.11
C GLY A 43 -4.02 13.54 -0.01
N SER A 44 -3.64 13.16 1.20
CA SER A 44 -2.70 12.09 1.50
C SER A 44 -3.20 10.74 1.01
N ALA A 45 -4.50 10.46 1.19
CA ALA A 45 -5.13 9.24 0.68
C ALA A 45 -5.12 9.18 -0.86
N ILE A 46 -5.50 10.27 -1.53
CA ILE A 46 -5.46 10.38 -3.00
C ILE A 46 -4.02 10.19 -3.50
N LEU A 47 -3.05 10.87 -2.87
CA LEU A 47 -1.64 10.77 -3.24
C LEU A 47 -1.13 9.33 -3.09
N LEU A 48 -1.40 8.69 -1.95
CA LEU A 48 -0.99 7.31 -1.67
C LEU A 48 -1.55 6.33 -2.70
N VAL A 49 -2.86 6.36 -2.95
CA VAL A 49 -3.52 5.46 -3.90
C VAL A 49 -3.05 5.73 -5.32
N GLY A 50 -2.94 7.00 -5.72
CA GLY A 50 -2.48 7.41 -7.04
C GLY A 50 -1.06 6.95 -7.32
N LEU A 51 -0.12 7.25 -6.42
CA LEU A 51 1.30 6.88 -6.56
C LEU A 51 1.49 5.37 -6.63
N THR A 52 0.84 4.62 -5.75
CA THR A 52 1.01 3.16 -5.68
C THR A 52 0.30 2.45 -6.84
N THR A 53 -0.79 3.02 -7.38
CA THR A 53 -1.42 2.54 -8.62
C THR A 53 -0.49 2.73 -9.80
N LEU A 54 0.06 3.94 -9.97
CA LEU A 54 0.96 4.25 -11.08
C LEU A 54 2.24 3.42 -11.01
N GLY A 55 2.88 3.35 -9.84
CA GLY A 55 4.07 2.52 -9.64
C GLY A 55 3.81 1.04 -9.89
N GLY A 56 2.68 0.51 -9.42
CA GLY A 56 2.25 -0.86 -9.70
C GLY A 56 2.00 -1.13 -11.19
N TYR A 57 1.40 -0.18 -11.91
CA TYR A 57 1.20 -0.27 -13.35
C TYR A 57 2.53 -0.30 -14.11
N VAL A 58 3.44 0.63 -13.80
CA VAL A 58 4.76 0.70 -14.43
C VAL A 58 5.55 -0.58 -14.17
N LEU A 59 5.58 -1.07 -12.93
CA LEU A 59 6.24 -2.34 -12.59
C LEU A 59 5.65 -3.51 -13.37
N GLY A 60 4.32 -3.62 -13.42
CA GLY A 60 3.64 -4.67 -14.17
C GLY A 60 3.94 -4.60 -15.67
N TRP A 61 3.97 -3.40 -16.24
CA TRP A 61 4.34 -3.19 -17.64
C TRP A 61 5.79 -3.60 -17.92
N VAL A 62 6.75 -3.21 -17.08
CA VAL A 62 8.17 -3.58 -17.23
C VAL A 62 8.33 -5.10 -17.16
N LEU A 63 7.74 -5.74 -16.15
CA LEU A 63 7.80 -7.20 -16.00
C LEU A 63 7.16 -7.92 -17.19
N GLY A 64 6.01 -7.42 -17.67
CA GLY A 64 5.35 -7.94 -18.86
C GLY A 64 6.19 -7.77 -20.12
N ALA A 65 6.88 -6.64 -20.28
CA ALA A 65 7.78 -6.40 -21.40
C ALA A 65 9.01 -7.32 -21.37
N ILE A 66 9.60 -7.55 -20.19
CA ILE A 66 10.70 -8.51 -20.01
C ILE A 66 10.22 -9.92 -20.36
N TRP A 67 9.08 -10.34 -19.78
CA TRP A 67 8.49 -11.65 -20.06
C TRP A 67 8.25 -11.86 -21.55
N ASN A 68 7.63 -10.88 -22.22
CA ASN A 68 7.35 -10.96 -23.65
C ASN A 68 8.62 -11.05 -24.51
N ARG A 69 9.76 -10.52 -24.04
CA ARG A 69 11.04 -10.64 -24.75
C ARG A 69 11.75 -11.95 -24.47
N VAL A 70 11.69 -12.45 -23.24
CA VAL A 70 12.38 -13.69 -22.84
C VAL A 70 11.59 -14.93 -23.27
N TYR A 71 10.27 -14.90 -23.12
CA TYR A 71 9.38 -16.03 -23.44
C TYR A 71 9.09 -16.16 -24.94
N LYS A 72 9.23 -15.08 -25.73
CA LYS A 72 9.14 -15.15 -27.20
C LYS A 72 10.50 -15.21 -27.91
N ALA A 73 11.60 -15.38 -27.16
CA ALA A 73 12.94 -15.63 -27.71
C ALA A 73 13.17 -17.14 -27.91
#